data_AF-A0A969LRX5-F1
#
_entry.id   AF-A0A969LRX5-F1
#
_cell.length_a   1.000
_cell.length_b   1.000
_cell.length_c   1.000
_cell.angle_alpha   90.00
_cell.angle_beta   90.00
_cell.angle_gamma   90.00
#
_symmetry.space_group_name_H-M   'P 1'
#
loop_
_entity.id
_entity.type
_entity.pdbx_description
1 polymer ?
#
loop_
_entity_poly.entity_id
_entity_poly.type
_entity_poly.pdbx_seq_one_letter_code
_entity_poly.pdbx_strand_id
1 'polypeptide(L)'
;MAKQWAIAEDEAAKYGRTMNRRDWRLVINMHVAEDDEQALRDVHAGERIETVTYFEETLGRPPGRSDDPLRDGVKAGTTLVGSPETVAKGIQRLIDLSKGGIGGVMFRAHEWANREATMRSFELFARWVMPRFQGSLDTVYASRDWARANRKTIFAPNVQAIEKAYTDAGKPVPEDYRMRLVGGRDEDQKK
;
A
#
# COMPACT_ATOMS: atom_id res chain seq x y z
N MET A 1 0.76 9.88 18.58
CA MET A 1 1.54 10.57 17.52
C MET A 1 1.20 12.05 17.45
N ALA A 2 -0.05 12.45 17.20
CA ALA A 2 -0.43 13.88 17.17
C ALA A 2 -0.07 14.65 18.46
N LYS A 3 -0.17 14.00 19.63
CA LYS A 3 0.26 14.60 20.91
C LYS A 3 1.77 14.88 20.96
N GLN A 4 2.61 13.95 20.50
CA GLN A 4 4.06 14.15 20.44
C GLN A 4 4.43 15.30 19.50
N TRP A 5 3.74 15.41 18.37
CA TRP A 5 3.92 16.55 17.46
C TRP A 5 3.57 17.88 18.13
N ALA A 6 2.41 17.96 18.80
CA ALA A 6 1.99 19.18 19.51
C ALA A 6 3.02 19.61 20.57
N ILE A 7 3.56 18.67 21.35
CA ILE A 7 4.62 18.97 22.33
C ILE A 7 5.87 19.56 21.63
N ALA A 8 6.29 18.99 20.51
CA ALA A 8 7.44 19.50 19.76
C ALA A 8 7.18 20.89 19.16
N GLU A 9 5.97 21.13 18.66
CA GLU A 9 5.54 22.41 18.11
C GLU A 9 5.49 23.50 19.21
N ASP A 10 4.90 23.19 20.36
CA ASP A 10 4.84 24.07 21.52
C ASP A 10 6.25 24.43 22.02
N GLU A 11 7.14 23.45 22.11
CA GLU A 11 8.52 23.69 22.57
C GLU A 11 9.32 24.50 21.55
N ALA A 12 9.22 24.19 20.26
CA ALA A 12 9.88 24.96 19.21
C ALA A 12 9.44 26.44 19.22
N ALA A 13 8.15 26.69 19.40
CA ALA A 13 7.59 28.04 19.44
C ALA A 13 8.18 28.89 20.59
N LYS A 14 8.44 28.28 21.77
CA LYS A 14 9.07 28.97 22.91
C LYS A 14 10.47 29.51 22.58
N TYR A 15 11.17 28.91 21.63
CA TYR A 15 12.52 29.32 21.21
C TYR A 15 12.54 29.97 19.82
N GLY A 16 11.39 30.46 19.33
CA GLY A 16 11.29 31.15 18.04
C GLY A 16 11.61 30.25 16.84
N ARG A 17 11.40 28.93 16.96
CA ARG A 17 11.56 27.95 15.88
C ARG A 17 10.18 27.47 15.43
N THR A 18 10.07 27.09 14.16
CA THR A 18 8.84 26.51 13.60
C THR A 18 9.11 25.08 13.16
N MET A 19 8.29 24.15 13.63
CA MET A 19 8.34 22.76 13.18
C MET A 19 7.76 22.63 11.77
N ASN A 20 8.38 21.80 10.93
CA ASN A 20 7.90 21.54 9.57
C ASN A 20 7.45 20.09 9.43
N ARG A 21 6.19 19.89 9.05
CA ARG A 21 5.60 18.55 8.86
C ARG A 21 6.36 17.71 7.83
N ARG A 22 6.95 18.35 6.82
CA ARG A 22 7.77 17.70 5.79
C ARG A 22 9.05 17.07 6.33
N ASP A 23 9.50 17.46 7.52
CA ASP A 23 10.72 16.93 8.14
C ASP A 23 10.39 15.84 9.17
N TRP A 24 9.12 15.72 9.56
CA TRP A 24 8.70 14.69 10.50
C TRP A 24 8.76 13.31 9.85
N ARG A 25 9.50 12.38 10.45
CA ARG A 25 9.58 10.97 10.04
C ARG A 25 9.07 10.08 11.17
N LEU A 26 8.30 9.06 10.80
CA LEU A 26 7.89 7.99 11.71
C LEU A 26 8.77 6.77 11.49
N VAL A 27 9.47 6.31 12.54
CA VAL A 27 10.19 5.04 12.52
C VAL A 27 9.23 3.93 12.91
N ILE A 28 9.14 2.89 12.08
CA ILE A 28 8.14 1.83 12.23
C ILE A 28 8.82 0.47 12.11
N ASN A 29 8.43 -0.48 12.96
CA ASN A 29 8.73 -1.89 12.77
C ASN A 29 7.91 -2.40 11.59
N MET A 30 8.56 -2.77 10.48
CA MET A 30 7.86 -3.10 9.25
C MET A 30 8.49 -4.28 8.53
N HIS A 31 7.64 -5.23 8.14
CA HIS A 31 8.03 -6.35 7.28
C HIS A 31 6.91 -6.66 6.28
N VAL A 32 7.26 -6.77 5.00
CA VAL A 32 6.32 -7.02 3.91
C VAL A 32 6.58 -8.40 3.31
N ALA A 33 5.55 -9.23 3.20
CA ALA A 33 5.60 -10.49 2.43
C ALA A 33 4.44 -10.53 1.42
N GLU A 34 4.33 -11.61 0.64
CA GLU A 34 3.25 -11.76 -0.35
C GLU A 34 1.86 -11.80 0.31
N ASP A 35 1.79 -12.38 1.51
CA ASP A 35 0.59 -12.50 2.33
C ASP A 35 0.87 -12.22 3.82
N ASP A 36 -0.20 -11.95 4.57
CA ASP A 36 -0.10 -11.57 5.98
C ASP A 36 0.48 -12.68 6.86
N GLU A 37 0.16 -13.95 6.58
CA GLU A 37 0.63 -15.08 7.37
C GLU A 37 2.11 -15.37 7.12
N GLN A 38 2.59 -15.24 5.89
CA GLN A 38 4.01 -15.34 5.58
C GLN A 38 4.81 -14.24 6.30
N ALA A 39 4.33 -13.00 6.28
CA ALA A 39 5.02 -11.90 6.93
C ALA A 39 5.17 -12.13 8.45
N LEU A 40 4.12 -12.66 9.10
CA LEU A 40 4.17 -13.03 10.52
C LEU A 40 5.15 -14.18 10.75
N ARG A 41 5.14 -15.22 9.92
CA ARG A 41 6.08 -16.36 10.03
C ARG A 41 7.53 -15.92 9.91
N ASP A 42 7.83 -15.03 8.97
CA ASP A 42 9.20 -14.57 8.70
C ASP A 42 9.85 -13.91 9.92
N VAL A 43 9.09 -13.13 10.67
CA VAL A 43 9.62 -12.27 11.73
C VAL A 43 9.40 -12.80 13.15
N HIS A 44 8.50 -13.77 13.34
CA HIS A 44 8.08 -14.23 14.66
C HIS A 44 9.26 -14.66 15.56
N ALA A 45 10.20 -15.43 15.02
CA ALA A 45 11.34 -15.90 15.80
C ALA A 45 12.27 -14.75 16.23
N GLY A 46 12.60 -13.85 15.31
CA GLY A 46 13.49 -12.72 15.59
C GLY A 46 12.85 -11.67 16.50
N GLU A 47 11.55 -11.40 16.34
CA GLU A 47 10.80 -10.55 17.27
C GLU A 47 10.84 -11.12 18.69
N ARG A 48 10.64 -12.44 18.84
CA ARG A 48 10.69 -13.07 20.17
C ARG A 48 12.09 -12.98 20.79
N ILE A 49 13.14 -13.22 20.01
CA ILE A 49 14.53 -13.09 20.48
C ILE A 49 14.79 -11.67 20.97
N GLU A 50 14.39 -10.65 20.20
CA GLU A 50 14.59 -9.26 20.59
C GLU A 50 13.79 -8.90 21.86
N THR A 51 12.53 -9.31 21.93
CA THR A 51 11.69 -9.07 23.11
C THR A 51 12.34 -9.64 24.38
N VAL A 52 12.85 -10.86 24.34
CA VAL A 52 13.51 -11.47 25.51
C VAL A 52 14.87 -10.82 25.78
N THR A 53 15.78 -10.82 24.81
CA THR A 53 17.19 -10.46 25.04
C THR A 53 17.40 -8.95 25.21
N TYR A 54 16.75 -8.13 24.39
CA TYR A 54 16.93 -6.69 24.43
C TYR A 54 15.96 -6.03 25.42
N PHE A 55 14.65 -6.30 25.30
CA PHE A 55 13.68 -5.59 26.13
C PHE A 55 13.58 -6.12 27.55
N GLU A 56 13.56 -7.44 27.77
CA GLU A 56 13.47 -8.01 29.12
C GLU A 56 14.83 -8.04 29.81
N GLU A 57 15.81 -8.77 29.26
CA GLU A 57 17.10 -9.00 29.92
C GLU A 57 17.96 -7.73 30.00
N THR A 58 18.03 -6.93 28.93
CA THR A 58 18.91 -5.76 28.87
C THR A 58 18.24 -4.49 29.43
N LEU A 59 17.01 -4.17 29.00
CA LEU A 59 16.31 -2.96 29.43
C LEU A 59 15.49 -3.14 30.72
N GLY A 60 15.39 -4.35 31.27
CA GLY A 60 14.68 -4.64 32.51
C GLY A 60 13.17 -4.44 32.42
N ARG A 61 12.59 -4.54 31.21
CA ARG A 61 11.15 -4.43 31.04
C ARG A 61 10.49 -5.65 31.70
N PRO A 62 9.43 -5.47 32.53
CA PRO A 62 8.80 -6.61 33.20
C PRO A 62 8.36 -7.68 32.19
N PRO A 63 8.71 -8.96 32.41
CA PRO A 63 8.33 -10.05 31.50
C PRO A 63 6.82 -10.28 31.52
N GLY A 64 6.31 -10.94 30.47
CA GLY A 64 4.91 -11.38 30.42
C GLY A 64 3.89 -10.27 30.16
N ARG A 65 4.33 -9.12 29.62
CA ARG A 65 3.42 -8.02 29.26
C ARG A 65 2.48 -8.36 28.09
N SER A 66 2.87 -9.31 27.25
CA SER A 66 2.08 -9.86 26.15
C SER A 66 2.54 -11.28 25.85
N ASP A 67 1.59 -12.17 25.58
CA ASP A 67 1.86 -13.54 25.14
C ASP A 67 2.31 -13.58 23.66
N ASP A 68 1.85 -12.62 22.84
CA ASP A 68 2.19 -12.46 21.43
C ASP A 68 2.40 -10.97 21.08
N PRO A 69 3.55 -10.40 21.46
CA PRO A 69 3.84 -8.98 21.26
C PRO A 69 3.84 -8.55 19.79
N LEU A 70 4.19 -9.46 18.88
CA LEU A 70 4.11 -9.24 17.44
C LEU A 70 2.66 -8.99 17.00
N ARG A 71 1.76 -9.95 17.25
CA ARG A 71 0.35 -9.81 16.82
C ARG A 71 -0.36 -8.68 17.55
N ASP A 72 -0.05 -8.46 18.82
CA ASP A 72 -0.57 -7.31 19.57
C ASP A 72 -0.11 -5.98 18.95
N GLY A 73 1.16 -5.90 18.55
CA GLY A 73 1.71 -4.74 17.87
C GLY A 73 1.05 -4.49 16.50
N VAL A 74 0.80 -5.55 15.73
CA VAL A 74 0.07 -5.47 14.45
C VAL A 74 -1.37 -5.00 14.67
N LYS A 75 -2.08 -5.59 15.64
CA LYS A 75 -3.45 -5.21 15.99
C LYS A 75 -3.56 -3.76 16.48
N ALA A 76 -2.58 -3.31 17.26
CA ALA A 76 -2.48 -1.93 17.73
C ALA A 76 -2.09 -0.93 16.62
N GLY A 77 -1.56 -1.40 15.48
CA GLY A 77 -1.03 -0.57 14.40
C GLY A 77 0.30 0.10 14.76
N THR A 78 1.02 -0.41 15.77
CA THR A 78 2.36 0.05 16.15
C THR A 78 3.47 -0.72 15.42
N THR A 79 3.13 -1.88 14.85
CA THR A 79 3.99 -2.73 14.03
C THR A 79 3.24 -3.00 12.72
N LEU A 80 3.92 -2.85 11.58
CA LEU A 80 3.34 -3.03 10.25
C LEU A 80 3.94 -4.27 9.58
N VAL A 81 3.40 -5.44 9.92
CA VAL A 81 3.83 -6.72 9.37
C VAL A 81 2.68 -7.33 8.59
N GLY A 82 2.85 -7.56 7.30
CA GLY A 82 1.80 -8.14 6.46
C GLY A 82 2.08 -8.07 4.96
N SER A 83 1.02 -8.27 4.17
CA SER A 83 1.00 -8.04 2.73
C SER A 83 1.17 -6.55 2.38
N PRO A 84 1.48 -6.20 1.11
CA PRO A 84 1.56 -4.80 0.69
C PRO A 84 0.27 -4.02 0.96
N GLU A 85 -0.89 -4.68 0.85
CA GLU A 85 -2.19 -4.07 1.12
C GLU A 85 -2.36 -3.76 2.61
N THR A 86 -2.04 -4.72 3.47
CA THR A 86 -2.12 -4.55 4.93
C THR A 86 -1.17 -3.45 5.41
N VAL A 87 0.06 -3.43 4.90
CA VAL A 87 1.05 -2.40 5.25
C VAL A 87 0.62 -1.02 4.73
N ALA A 88 0.11 -0.91 3.50
CA ALA A 88 -0.42 0.35 2.98
C ALA A 88 -1.59 0.89 3.83
N LYS A 89 -2.56 0.05 4.20
CA LYS A 89 -3.65 0.45 5.11
C LYS A 89 -3.12 0.93 6.45
N GLY A 90 -2.11 0.25 7.00
CA GLY A 90 -1.44 0.66 8.23
C GLY A 90 -0.82 2.04 8.12
N ILE A 91 -0.07 2.31 7.06
CA ILE A 91 0.54 3.63 6.81
C ILE A 91 -0.53 4.71 6.66
N GLN A 92 -1.60 4.44 5.90
CA GLN A 92 -2.71 5.40 5.75
C GLN A 92 -3.31 5.74 7.12
N ARG A 93 -3.57 4.74 7.96
CA ARG A 93 -4.06 4.96 9.33
C ARG A 93 -3.10 5.82 10.15
N LEU A 94 -1.79 5.64 10.03
CA LEU A 94 -0.81 6.47 10.74
C LEU A 94 -0.82 7.92 10.25
N ILE A 95 -0.97 8.13 8.94
CA ILE A 95 -1.13 9.45 8.32
C ILE A 95 -2.41 10.11 8.87
N ASP A 96 -3.53 9.41 8.91
CA ASP A 96 -4.80 9.96 9.42
C ASP A 96 -4.68 10.35 10.91
N LEU A 97 -4.07 9.48 11.72
CA LEU A 97 -3.82 9.72 13.15
C LEU A 97 -2.85 10.88 13.41
N SER A 98 -2.05 11.29 12.43
CA SER A 98 -1.11 12.40 12.54
C SER A 98 -1.78 13.78 12.54
N LYS A 99 -3.05 13.87 12.09
CA LYS A 99 -3.84 15.12 12.01
C LYS A 99 -3.09 16.27 11.32
N GLY A 100 -2.59 16.04 10.11
CA GLY A 100 -1.81 17.04 9.36
C GLY A 100 -0.70 16.45 8.49
N GLY A 101 -0.60 15.13 8.43
CA GLY A 101 0.38 14.41 7.63
C GLY A 101 1.73 14.24 8.32
N ILE A 102 2.57 13.48 7.65
CA ILE A 102 3.96 13.19 8.00
C ILE A 102 4.81 13.38 6.73
N GLY A 103 6.08 13.72 6.89
CA GLY A 103 6.99 13.86 5.77
C GLY A 103 7.56 12.53 5.27
N GLY A 104 7.40 11.44 6.03
CA GLY A 104 7.75 10.10 5.58
C GLY A 104 7.73 9.05 6.68
N VAL A 105 7.87 7.80 6.27
CA VAL A 105 8.07 6.64 7.15
C VAL A 105 9.46 6.07 6.94
N MET A 106 10.05 5.50 7.98
CA MET A 106 11.35 4.85 7.96
C MET A 106 11.23 3.45 8.53
N PHE A 107 11.90 2.49 7.87
CA PHE A 107 12.09 1.16 8.42
C PHE A 107 13.00 1.26 9.64
N ARG A 108 12.57 0.66 10.75
CA ARG A 108 13.53 0.23 11.75
C ARG A 108 14.20 -1.04 11.24
N ALA A 109 15.53 -1.01 11.10
CA ALA A 109 16.31 -2.22 10.88
C ALA A 109 16.28 -3.07 12.16
N HIS A 110 15.26 -3.93 12.27
CA HIS A 110 14.99 -4.74 13.45
C HIS A 110 15.60 -6.15 13.36
N GLU A 111 16.11 -6.55 12.19
CA GLU A 111 16.80 -7.84 11.97
C GLU A 111 15.99 -9.08 12.41
N TRP A 112 14.66 -9.04 12.26
CA TRP A 112 13.79 -10.14 12.73
C TRP A 112 13.69 -11.32 11.75
N ALA A 113 14.01 -11.08 10.47
CA ALA A 113 13.95 -12.08 9.41
C ALA A 113 15.33 -12.30 8.80
N ASN A 114 15.50 -13.38 8.04
CA ASN A 114 16.74 -13.62 7.30
C ASN A 114 16.96 -12.55 6.21
N ARG A 115 18.16 -12.56 5.61
CA ARG A 115 18.56 -11.58 4.60
C ARG A 115 17.64 -11.59 3.38
N GLU A 116 17.31 -12.78 2.88
CA GLU A 116 16.49 -12.94 1.68
C GLU A 116 15.10 -12.37 1.87
N ALA A 117 14.43 -12.69 2.99
CA ALA A 117 13.11 -12.18 3.34
C ALA A 117 13.14 -10.67 3.59
N THR A 118 14.19 -10.17 4.26
CA THR A 118 14.36 -8.72 4.50
C THR A 118 14.51 -7.95 3.19
N MET A 119 15.34 -8.43 2.26
CA MET A 119 15.51 -7.80 0.95
C MET A 119 14.23 -7.90 0.10
N ARG A 120 13.51 -9.02 0.17
CA ARG A 120 12.21 -9.18 -0.50
C ARG A 120 11.17 -8.21 0.05
N SER A 121 11.15 -8.00 1.36
CA SER A 121 10.29 -7.02 2.03
C SER A 121 10.54 -5.60 1.51
N PHE A 122 11.80 -5.19 1.35
CA PHE A 122 12.14 -3.90 0.76
C PHE A 122 11.68 -3.77 -0.70
N GLU A 123 11.85 -4.82 -1.51
CA GLU A 123 11.37 -4.85 -2.89
C GLU A 123 9.84 -4.69 -2.95
N LEU A 124 9.10 -5.48 -2.17
CA LEU A 124 7.63 -5.44 -2.13
C LEU A 124 7.12 -4.08 -1.66
N PHE A 125 7.75 -3.51 -0.62
CA PHE A 125 7.43 -2.17 -0.16
C PHE A 125 7.65 -1.12 -1.26
N ALA A 126 8.83 -1.13 -1.88
CA ALA A 126 9.17 -0.16 -2.92
C ALA A 126 8.26 -0.27 -4.14
N ARG A 127 7.89 -1.48 -4.54
CA ARG A 127 7.08 -1.73 -5.74
C ARG A 127 5.60 -1.49 -5.52
N TRP A 128 5.06 -1.89 -4.37
CA TRP A 128 3.61 -2.01 -4.17
C TRP A 128 3.03 -1.06 -3.13
N VAL A 129 3.88 -0.53 -2.23
CA VAL A 129 3.44 0.35 -1.14
C VAL A 129 3.82 1.80 -1.42
N MET A 130 5.10 2.10 -1.69
CA MET A 130 5.59 3.47 -1.91
C MET A 130 4.78 4.26 -2.95
N PRO A 131 4.44 3.71 -4.14
CA PRO A 131 3.75 4.48 -5.18
C PRO A 131 2.37 4.99 -4.77
N ARG A 132 1.73 4.36 -3.78
CA ARG A 132 0.41 4.75 -3.26
C ARG A 132 0.43 6.06 -2.48
N PHE A 133 1.60 6.49 -2.01
CA PHE A 133 1.76 7.68 -1.15
C PHE A 133 2.59 8.79 -1.79
N GLN A 134 3.19 8.54 -2.96
CA GLN A 134 4.10 9.46 -3.64
C GLN A 134 3.45 10.17 -4.84
N GLY A 135 2.22 9.81 -5.20
CA GLY A 135 1.50 10.35 -6.34
C GLY A 135 2.05 9.90 -7.71
N SER A 136 3.02 8.98 -7.74
CA SER A 136 3.66 8.52 -8.98
C SER A 136 2.72 7.73 -9.91
N LEU A 137 1.58 7.25 -9.39
CA LEU A 137 0.56 6.53 -10.15
C LEU A 137 -0.72 7.33 -10.39
N ASP A 138 -0.83 8.55 -9.88
CA ASP A 138 -2.07 9.33 -9.92
C ASP A 138 -2.53 9.56 -11.36
N THR A 139 -1.62 9.94 -12.25
CA THR A 139 -1.93 10.18 -13.67
C THR A 139 -2.28 8.89 -14.41
N VAL A 140 -1.61 7.78 -14.08
CA VAL A 140 -1.87 6.46 -14.68
C VAL A 140 -3.25 5.97 -14.28
N TYR A 141 -3.61 6.08 -13.00
CA TYR A 141 -4.94 5.71 -12.51
C TYR A 141 -6.02 6.63 -13.05
N ALA A 142 -5.80 7.95 -13.05
CA ALA A 142 -6.74 8.90 -13.63
C ALA A 142 -6.99 8.62 -15.13
N SER A 143 -5.93 8.35 -15.90
CA SER A 143 -6.05 7.99 -17.31
C SER A 143 -6.80 6.68 -17.51
N ARG A 144 -6.49 5.65 -16.72
CA ARG A 144 -7.20 4.36 -16.76
C ARG A 144 -8.68 4.54 -16.46
N ASP A 145 -9.01 5.28 -15.41
CA ASP A 145 -10.38 5.46 -14.95
C ASP A 145 -11.18 6.31 -15.95
N TRP A 146 -10.57 7.34 -16.54
CA TRP A 146 -11.16 8.10 -17.64
C TRP A 146 -11.41 7.21 -18.86
N ALA A 147 -10.42 6.43 -19.31
CA ALA A 147 -10.59 5.54 -20.45
C ALA A 147 -11.68 4.49 -20.19
N ARG A 148 -11.75 3.96 -18.96
CA ARG A 148 -12.80 3.03 -18.53
C ARG A 148 -14.18 3.67 -18.56
N ALA A 149 -14.33 4.90 -18.07
CA ALA A 149 -15.60 5.62 -18.06
C ALA A 149 -16.07 6.00 -19.47
N ASN A 150 -15.13 6.28 -20.38
CA ASN A 150 -15.42 6.68 -21.76
C ASN A 150 -15.32 5.53 -22.78
N ARG A 151 -15.20 4.28 -22.30
CA ARG A 151 -14.94 3.12 -23.16
C ARG A 151 -16.00 2.92 -24.25
N LYS A 152 -17.26 3.32 -23.99
CA LYS A 152 -18.36 3.28 -24.96
C LYS A 152 -18.08 4.18 -26.17
N THR A 153 -17.55 5.39 -25.97
CA THR A 153 -17.25 6.31 -27.09
C THR A 153 -15.96 5.92 -27.81
N ILE A 154 -14.99 5.38 -27.07
CA ILE A 154 -13.66 5.03 -27.61
C ILE A 154 -13.72 3.74 -28.42
N PHE A 155 -14.44 2.72 -27.95
CA PHE A 155 -14.37 1.38 -28.53
C PHE A 155 -15.63 0.94 -29.27
N ALA A 156 -16.82 1.53 -29.05
CA ALA A 156 -18.00 1.13 -29.82
C ALA A 156 -17.86 1.35 -31.34
N PRO A 157 -17.22 2.43 -31.84
CA PRO A 157 -17.01 2.60 -33.29
C PRO A 157 -16.21 1.46 -33.93
N ASN A 158 -15.38 0.75 -33.16
CA ASN A 158 -14.62 -0.40 -33.65
C ASN A 158 -15.52 -1.55 -34.11
N VAL A 159 -16.65 -1.78 -33.42
CA VAL A 159 -17.63 -2.79 -33.81
C VAL A 159 -18.18 -2.43 -35.19
N GLN A 160 -18.73 -1.23 -35.34
CA GLN A 160 -19.29 -0.78 -36.61
C GLN A 160 -18.28 -0.79 -37.77
N ALA A 161 -17.01 -0.45 -37.50
CA ALA A 161 -15.96 -0.47 -38.50
C ALA A 161 -15.64 -1.88 -39.02
N ILE A 162 -15.60 -2.88 -38.14
CA ILE A 162 -15.33 -4.26 -38.55
C ILE A 162 -16.56 -4.86 -39.26
N GLU A 163 -17.78 -4.57 -38.80
CA GLU A 163 -19.01 -4.96 -39.50
C GLU A 163 -19.00 -4.45 -40.95
N LYS A 164 -18.70 -3.16 -41.12
CA LYS A 164 -18.55 -2.54 -42.44
C LYS A 164 -17.47 -3.22 -43.28
N ALA A 165 -16.33 -3.58 -42.70
CA ALA A 165 -15.25 -4.26 -43.43
C ALA A 165 -15.67 -5.64 -43.99
N TYR A 166 -16.50 -6.40 -43.26
CA TYR A 166 -17.08 -7.65 -43.78
C TYR A 166 -18.03 -7.38 -44.94
N THR A 167 -18.91 -6.38 -44.79
CA THR A 167 -19.86 -5.97 -45.84
C THR A 167 -19.15 -5.49 -47.10
N ASP A 168 -18.15 -4.62 -46.98
CA ASP A 168 -17.36 -4.08 -48.10
C ASP A 168 -16.58 -5.19 -48.82
N ALA A 169 -16.17 -6.24 -48.10
CA ALA A 169 -15.51 -7.42 -48.66
C ALA A 169 -16.47 -8.47 -49.26
N GLY A 170 -17.78 -8.23 -49.22
CA GLY A 170 -18.80 -9.17 -49.70
C GLY A 170 -18.88 -10.47 -48.88
N LYS A 171 -18.40 -10.45 -47.63
CA LYS A 171 -18.39 -11.62 -46.73
C LYS A 171 -19.51 -11.51 -45.68
N PRO A 172 -20.16 -12.62 -45.30
CA PRO A 172 -21.13 -12.59 -44.21
C PRO A 172 -20.44 -12.23 -42.89
N VAL A 173 -21.10 -11.36 -42.11
CA VAL A 173 -20.65 -11.00 -40.76
C VAL A 173 -20.89 -12.20 -39.83
N PRO A 174 -19.88 -12.70 -39.10
CA PRO A 174 -20.07 -13.83 -38.19
C PRO A 174 -21.04 -13.50 -37.04
N GLU A 175 -21.85 -14.47 -36.63
CA GLU A 175 -22.95 -14.26 -35.66
C GLU A 175 -22.44 -13.88 -34.25
N ASP A 176 -21.29 -14.40 -33.85
CA ASP A 176 -20.70 -14.17 -32.52
C ASP A 176 -19.58 -13.10 -32.52
N TYR A 177 -19.36 -12.45 -33.67
CA TYR A 177 -18.19 -11.58 -33.84
C TYR A 177 -18.20 -10.38 -32.87
N ARG A 178 -19.39 -9.84 -32.54
CA ARG A 178 -19.55 -8.75 -31.58
C ARG A 178 -19.04 -9.13 -30.18
N MET A 179 -19.23 -10.37 -29.74
CA MET A 179 -18.75 -10.83 -28.43
C MET A 179 -17.22 -10.92 -28.36
N ARG A 180 -16.55 -11.04 -29.51
CA ARG A 180 -15.09 -11.16 -29.62
C ARG A 180 -14.39 -9.82 -29.81
N LEU A 181 -15.14 -8.73 -30.03
CA LEU A 181 -14.57 -7.42 -30.30
C LEU A 181 -14.44 -6.53 -29.07
N VAL A 182 -13.38 -5.72 -29.09
CA VAL A 182 -13.22 -4.58 -28.18
C VAL A 182 -14.36 -3.59 -28.46
N GLY A 183 -15.13 -3.25 -27.42
CA GLY A 183 -16.33 -2.40 -27.49
C GLY A 183 -17.65 -3.17 -27.66
N GLY A 184 -17.62 -4.43 -28.10
CA GLY A 184 -18.84 -5.20 -28.37
C GLY A 184 -19.63 -5.63 -27.13
N ARG A 185 -19.00 -5.66 -25.95
CA ARG A 185 -19.69 -5.84 -24.65
C ARG A 185 -20.35 -4.57 -24.12
N ASP A 186 -20.05 -3.42 -24.71
CA ASP A 186 -20.45 -2.10 -24.25
C ASP A 186 -21.52 -1.45 -25.16
N GLU A 187 -21.69 -1.94 -26.38
CA GLU A 187 -22.91 -1.76 -27.17
C GLU A 187 -24.00 -2.63 -26.55
N ASP A 188 -24.78 -2.06 -25.62
CA ASP A 188 -25.96 -2.73 -25.10
C ASP A 188 -26.86 -3.17 -26.27
N GLN A 189 -27.29 -4.44 -26.20
CA GLN A 189 -28.33 -5.04 -27.03
C GLN A 189 -29.47 -4.04 -27.19
N LYS A 190 -29.55 -3.39 -28.35
CA LYS A 190 -30.75 -2.62 -28.71
C LYS A 190 -31.92 -3.60 -28.63
N LYS A 191 -32.74 -3.46 -27.59
CA LYS A 191 -34.10 -4.02 -27.56
C LYS A 191 -34.88 -3.47 -28.74
#